data_AF-A0A8H2LB39-F1
#
_entry.id   AF-A0A8H2LB39-F1
#
_cell.length_a   1.000
_cell.length_b   1.000
_cell.length_c   1.000
_cell.angle_alpha   90.00
_cell.angle_beta   90.00
_cell.angle_gamma   90.00
#
_symmetry.space_group_name_H-M   'P 1'
#
loop_
_entity.id
_entity.type
_entity.pdbx_description
1 polymer ?
#
loop_
_entity_poly.entity_id
_entity_poly.type
_entity_poly.pdbx_seq_one_letter_code
_entity_poly.pdbx_strand_id
1 'polypeptide(L)'
;MEKYKIYESLPFFLQNLACTAKGLSIKRKRQNSSFYSHLLFYEKSFKFSNESIINYQKKQLFRLLNEAKKSDYWKRKFEKYELNINSEINVFEELKKLPLLSKEDVFYNREEILTTNIKKLNQVKTGGTTGKGLTFWETDEALNKQWAIWWRYRRGLGIDLNTWCGWFGGKEVVPPNPKEKKFYRVNYFGKQIMFSQVHLSTKNVKIYYEVIKDKQLSWLHGYPSQLALLAALILESNLKPIPSLKIITIGAEGITKEQKNIIEKAFKIKVYQHYGLSEKVANISENLKGELIPDNDFAFIEYIHIEDDKYKLIGTNFSNIAFPLIRYDTGDIVKLNEQGQITEIEGREADYITLPNGNRFGPMNLLFKVLSNVIEAQLYIKSEREYVFRIVRGANYVSDIEETKILKEVDKRITDKSISLSFEYLDKLPRTKSGKLKSIAK
;
A
#
# COMPACT_ATOMS: atom_id res chain seq x y z
N MET A 1 -19.71 -13.72 1.41
CA MET A 1 -19.30 -14.80 2.34
C MET A 1 -19.44 -16.18 1.70
N GLU A 2 -20.55 -16.46 0.98
CA GLU A 2 -20.77 -17.75 0.29
C GLU A 2 -19.73 -18.11 -0.77
N LYS A 3 -19.34 -17.16 -1.64
CA LYS A 3 -18.34 -17.43 -2.70
C LYS A 3 -16.97 -17.88 -2.17
N TYR A 4 -16.58 -17.41 -0.98
CA TYR A 4 -15.31 -17.81 -0.35
C TYR A 4 -15.40 -19.23 0.22
N LYS A 5 -16.50 -19.57 0.89
CA LYS A 5 -16.75 -20.95 1.38
C LYS A 5 -16.78 -21.96 0.24
N ILE A 6 -17.43 -21.62 -0.89
CA ILE A 6 -17.43 -22.45 -2.10
C ILE A 6 -15.99 -22.66 -2.58
N TYR A 7 -15.22 -21.59 -2.76
CA TYR A 7 -13.83 -21.68 -3.19
C TYR A 7 -12.97 -22.56 -2.26
N GLU A 8 -13.12 -22.39 -0.94
CA GLU A 8 -12.37 -23.15 0.07
C GLU A 8 -12.67 -24.65 0.03
N SER A 9 -13.89 -25.03 -0.35
CA SER A 9 -14.30 -26.43 -0.51
C SER A 9 -13.81 -27.09 -1.81
N LEU A 10 -13.35 -26.30 -2.79
CA LEU A 10 -12.88 -26.83 -4.07
C LEU A 10 -11.56 -27.60 -3.91
N PRO A 11 -11.36 -28.70 -4.67
CA PRO A 11 -10.06 -29.35 -4.74
C PRO A 11 -9.00 -28.43 -5.36
N PHE A 12 -7.72 -28.70 -5.05
CA PHE A 12 -6.57 -27.89 -5.46
C PHE A 12 -6.57 -27.45 -6.94
N PHE A 13 -6.91 -28.36 -7.87
CA PHE A 13 -6.95 -28.04 -9.30
C PHE A 13 -8.04 -27.02 -9.63
N LEU A 14 -9.24 -27.16 -9.07
CA LEU A 14 -10.34 -26.22 -9.28
C LEU A 14 -10.06 -24.85 -8.61
N GLN A 15 -9.34 -24.84 -7.49
CA GLN A 15 -8.86 -23.59 -6.90
C GLN A 15 -7.87 -22.86 -7.80
N ASN A 16 -6.93 -23.58 -8.44
CA ASN A 16 -6.03 -22.98 -9.43
C ASN A 16 -6.78 -22.44 -10.65
N LEU A 17 -7.81 -23.15 -11.12
CA LEU A 17 -8.68 -22.64 -12.20
C LEU A 17 -9.39 -21.36 -11.76
N ALA A 18 -9.93 -21.31 -10.54
CA ALA A 18 -10.58 -20.11 -10.01
C ALA A 18 -9.59 -18.94 -9.85
N CYS A 19 -8.38 -19.18 -9.34
CA CYS A 19 -7.30 -18.19 -9.28
C CYS A 19 -6.94 -17.66 -10.66
N THR A 20 -6.82 -18.56 -11.65
CA THR A 20 -6.48 -18.20 -13.04
C THR A 20 -7.61 -17.43 -13.71
N ALA A 21 -8.88 -17.83 -13.56
CA ALA A 21 -10.04 -17.12 -14.09
C ALA A 21 -10.17 -15.71 -13.48
N LYS A 22 -9.98 -15.59 -12.15
CA LYS A 22 -9.96 -14.29 -11.49
C LYS A 22 -8.77 -13.45 -11.94
N GLY A 23 -7.62 -14.09 -12.15
CA GLY A 23 -6.42 -13.49 -12.71
C GLY A 23 -6.65 -12.89 -14.11
N LEU A 24 -7.36 -13.59 -14.99
CA LEU A 24 -7.74 -13.08 -16.31
C LEU A 24 -8.60 -11.82 -16.21
N SER A 25 -9.63 -11.84 -15.34
CA SER A 25 -10.49 -10.68 -15.09
C SER A 25 -9.68 -9.48 -14.58
N ILE A 26 -8.77 -9.71 -13.63
CA ILE A 26 -7.88 -8.66 -13.09
C ILE A 26 -6.93 -8.14 -14.18
N LYS A 27 -6.34 -9.03 -14.99
CA LYS A 27 -5.44 -8.67 -16.09
C LYS A 27 -6.14 -7.82 -17.13
N ARG A 28 -7.33 -8.23 -17.59
CA ARG A 28 -8.14 -7.45 -18.55
C ARG A 28 -8.45 -6.04 -18.04
N LYS A 29 -8.69 -5.90 -16.73
CA LYS A 29 -8.93 -4.59 -16.11
C LYS A 29 -7.65 -3.74 -16.01
N ARG A 30 -6.53 -4.34 -15.59
CA ARG A 30 -5.28 -3.61 -15.25
C ARG A 30 -4.33 -3.42 -16.43
N GLN A 31 -4.33 -4.35 -17.39
CA GLN A 31 -3.37 -4.45 -18.50
C GLN A 31 -4.09 -4.52 -19.85
N ASN A 32 -5.00 -3.56 -20.09
CA ASN A 32 -5.64 -3.35 -21.39
C ASN A 32 -4.76 -2.47 -22.32
N SER A 33 -5.27 -2.07 -23.47
CA SER A 33 -4.56 -1.20 -24.42
C SER A 33 -4.08 0.12 -23.79
N SER A 34 -4.91 0.77 -22.96
CA SER A 34 -4.54 2.00 -22.24
C SER A 34 -3.32 1.80 -21.34
N PHE A 35 -3.25 0.68 -20.61
CA PHE A 35 -2.07 0.34 -19.81
C PHE A 35 -0.79 0.28 -20.66
N TYR A 36 -0.80 -0.38 -21.82
CA TYR A 36 0.39 -0.49 -22.67
C TYR A 36 0.81 0.86 -23.23
N SER A 37 -0.14 1.71 -23.65
CA SER A 37 0.16 3.08 -24.07
C SER A 37 0.81 3.90 -22.95
N HIS A 38 0.31 3.78 -21.72
CA HIS A 38 0.90 4.46 -20.57
C HIS A 38 2.26 3.88 -20.17
N LEU A 39 2.45 2.57 -20.25
CA LEU A 39 3.74 1.94 -19.96
C LEU A 39 4.82 2.46 -20.92
N LEU A 40 4.51 2.52 -22.22
CA LEU A 40 5.43 3.08 -23.22
C LEU A 40 5.75 4.55 -22.97
N PHE A 41 4.75 5.34 -22.55
CA PHE A 41 4.99 6.73 -22.16
C PHE A 41 5.93 6.81 -20.94
N TYR A 42 5.65 6.05 -19.88
CA TYR A 42 6.44 6.09 -18.66
C TYR A 42 7.85 5.54 -18.84
N GLU A 43 8.07 4.53 -19.69
CA GLU A 43 9.41 4.05 -20.05
C GLU A 43 10.22 5.13 -20.80
N LYS A 44 9.56 5.96 -21.62
CA LYS A 44 10.21 7.09 -22.31
C LYS A 44 10.51 8.25 -21.37
N SER A 45 9.58 8.59 -20.48
CA SER A 45 9.72 9.72 -19.55
C SER A 45 10.86 9.55 -18.55
N PHE A 46 11.33 8.31 -18.31
CA PHE A 46 12.51 8.04 -17.50
C PHE A 46 13.78 8.74 -18.01
N LYS A 47 13.81 9.11 -19.29
CA LYS A 47 14.93 9.81 -19.95
C LYS A 47 14.69 11.31 -20.12
N PHE A 48 13.59 11.85 -19.60
CA PHE A 48 13.29 13.27 -19.74
C PHE A 48 14.27 14.10 -18.93
N SER A 49 14.61 15.28 -19.45
CA SER A 49 15.32 16.30 -18.68
C SER A 49 14.44 16.83 -17.54
N ASN A 50 15.06 17.40 -16.52
CA ASN A 50 14.33 18.07 -15.43
C ASN A 50 13.36 19.13 -15.97
N GLU A 51 13.79 19.91 -16.97
CA GLU A 51 12.93 20.90 -17.63
C GLU A 51 11.71 20.26 -18.31
N SER A 52 11.91 19.14 -19.01
CA SER A 52 10.81 18.40 -19.66
C SER A 52 9.82 17.84 -18.64
N ILE A 53 10.31 17.33 -17.51
CA ILE A 53 9.47 16.87 -16.40
C ILE A 53 8.70 18.04 -15.80
N ILE A 54 9.34 19.17 -15.52
CA ILE A 54 8.69 20.37 -14.98
C ILE A 54 7.58 20.85 -15.91
N ASN A 55 7.85 20.96 -17.21
CA ASN A 55 6.84 21.35 -18.20
C ASN A 55 5.69 20.34 -18.28
N TYR A 56 5.98 19.04 -18.20
CA TYR A 56 4.93 18.02 -18.14
C TYR A 56 4.08 18.15 -16.87
N GLN A 57 4.69 18.37 -15.70
CA GLN A 57 3.98 18.57 -14.44
C GLN A 57 3.07 19.80 -14.50
N LYS A 58 3.54 20.92 -15.07
CA LYS A 58 2.72 22.11 -15.25
C LYS A 58 1.44 21.81 -16.05
N LYS A 59 1.58 21.11 -17.19
CA LYS A 59 0.43 20.66 -18.01
C LYS A 59 -0.53 19.78 -17.24
N GLN A 60 -0.02 18.79 -16.50
CA GLN A 60 -0.87 17.87 -15.74
C GLN A 60 -1.59 18.57 -14.59
N LEU A 61 -0.90 19.44 -13.86
CA LEU A 61 -1.51 20.24 -12.79
C LEU A 61 -2.57 21.18 -13.36
N PHE A 62 -2.27 21.90 -14.44
CA PHE A 62 -3.23 22.80 -15.07
C PHE A 62 -4.49 22.06 -15.50
N ARG A 63 -4.34 20.87 -16.13
CA ARG A 63 -5.47 20.00 -16.46
C ARG A 63 -6.24 19.56 -15.22
N LEU A 64 -5.55 19.14 -14.17
CA LEU A 64 -6.17 18.67 -12.93
C LEU A 64 -6.96 19.79 -12.23
N LEU A 65 -6.39 20.99 -12.12
CA LEU A 65 -7.05 22.13 -11.48
C LEU A 65 -8.31 22.55 -12.27
N ASN A 66 -8.24 22.57 -13.61
CA ASN A 66 -9.41 22.86 -14.44
C ASN A 66 -10.53 21.81 -14.25
N GLU A 67 -10.17 20.53 -14.11
CA GLU A 67 -11.17 19.50 -13.81
C GLU A 67 -11.71 19.61 -12.38
N ALA A 68 -10.82 19.88 -11.40
CA ALA A 68 -11.17 20.02 -10.00
C ALA A 68 -12.16 21.16 -9.77
N LYS A 69 -12.07 22.27 -10.50
CA LYS A 69 -13.03 23.39 -10.41
C LYS A 69 -14.49 22.98 -10.66
N LYS A 70 -14.73 21.82 -11.29
CA LYS A 70 -16.09 21.28 -11.51
C LYS A 70 -16.68 20.61 -10.27
N SER A 71 -15.88 20.29 -9.25
CA SER A 71 -16.37 19.73 -7.99
C SER A 71 -16.70 20.83 -6.99
N ASP A 72 -17.73 20.63 -6.18
CA ASP A 72 -18.19 21.63 -5.21
C ASP A 72 -17.12 21.94 -4.16
N TYR A 73 -16.40 20.91 -3.70
CA TYR A 73 -15.34 21.06 -2.71
C TYR A 73 -14.23 21.99 -3.23
N TRP A 74 -13.70 21.71 -4.42
CA TRP A 74 -12.58 22.47 -4.97
C TRP A 74 -13.00 23.83 -5.50
N LYS A 75 -14.21 23.97 -6.06
CA LYS A 75 -14.77 25.27 -6.42
C LYS A 75 -14.77 26.23 -5.23
N ARG A 76 -15.34 25.82 -4.10
CA ARG A 76 -15.36 26.65 -2.86
C ARG A 76 -13.95 26.96 -2.36
N LYS A 77 -13.02 26.00 -2.42
CA LYS A 77 -11.62 26.23 -2.02
C LYS A 77 -10.92 27.22 -2.96
N PHE A 78 -11.13 27.09 -4.27
CA PHE A 78 -10.49 27.98 -5.25
C PHE A 78 -11.00 29.41 -5.13
N GLU A 79 -12.30 29.59 -4.89
CA GLU A 79 -12.89 30.90 -4.59
C GLU A 79 -12.33 31.48 -3.29
N LYS A 80 -12.30 30.69 -2.21
CA LYS A 80 -11.80 31.13 -0.90
C LYS A 80 -10.32 31.55 -0.90
N TYR A 81 -9.49 30.86 -1.67
CA TYR A 81 -8.04 31.11 -1.74
C TYR A 81 -7.62 31.88 -3.00
N GLU A 82 -8.59 32.46 -3.72
CA GLU A 82 -8.37 33.31 -4.90
C GLU A 82 -7.42 32.67 -5.94
N LEU A 83 -7.71 31.41 -6.26
CA LEU A 83 -6.92 30.62 -7.19
C LEU A 83 -7.12 31.08 -8.63
N ASN A 84 -6.04 31.46 -9.30
CA ASN A 84 -6.04 31.87 -10.70
C ASN A 84 -5.58 30.73 -11.61
N ILE A 85 -6.53 30.03 -12.22
CA ILE A 85 -6.26 28.89 -13.11
C ILE A 85 -6.34 29.26 -14.60
N ASN A 86 -6.03 30.51 -14.97
CA ASN A 86 -6.12 30.97 -16.36
C ASN A 86 -4.86 30.67 -17.19
N SER A 87 -3.74 30.30 -16.55
CA SER A 87 -2.49 30.00 -17.23
C SER A 87 -1.76 28.84 -16.58
N GLU A 88 -1.12 28.02 -17.41
CA GLU A 88 -0.23 26.94 -17.00
C GLU A 88 1.04 27.47 -16.30
N ILE A 89 1.49 28.67 -16.64
CA ILE A 89 2.81 29.19 -16.24
C ILE A 89 2.93 29.32 -14.72
N ASN A 90 1.86 29.76 -14.06
CA ASN A 90 1.85 30.09 -12.63
C ASN A 90 1.33 28.94 -11.74
N VAL A 91 1.10 27.75 -12.31
CA VAL A 91 0.34 26.69 -11.63
C VAL A 91 0.96 26.23 -10.31
N PHE A 92 2.29 26.23 -10.18
CA PHE A 92 2.95 25.88 -8.92
C PHE A 92 2.74 26.93 -7.82
N GLU A 93 2.80 28.22 -8.17
CA GLU A 93 2.58 29.31 -7.20
C GLU A 93 1.12 29.37 -6.78
N GLU A 94 0.19 29.15 -7.71
CA GLU A 94 -1.23 29.03 -7.42
C GLU A 94 -1.50 27.85 -6.50
N LEU A 95 -0.89 26.69 -6.76
CA LEU A 95 -1.00 25.50 -5.92
C LEU A 95 -0.62 25.80 -4.45
N LYS A 96 0.43 26.60 -4.22
CA LYS A 96 0.91 26.95 -2.87
C LYS A 96 -0.13 27.73 -2.04
N LYS A 97 -1.06 28.46 -2.68
CA LYS A 97 -2.14 29.17 -1.98
C LYS A 97 -3.12 28.22 -1.29
N LEU A 98 -3.24 26.99 -1.78
CA LEU A 98 -4.13 26.00 -1.19
C LEU A 98 -3.52 25.40 0.08
N PRO A 99 -4.34 25.19 1.14
CA PRO A 99 -3.90 24.46 2.31
C PRO A 99 -3.67 22.98 1.96
N LEU A 100 -2.96 22.27 2.84
CA LEU A 100 -2.85 20.83 2.74
C LEU A 100 -4.23 20.18 2.86
N LEU A 101 -4.46 19.15 2.05
CA LEU A 101 -5.64 18.32 2.12
C LEU A 101 -5.37 17.15 3.05
N SER A 102 -6.03 17.12 4.20
CA SER A 102 -5.91 16.01 5.14
C SER A 102 -6.77 14.82 4.72
N LYS A 103 -6.49 13.67 5.33
CA LYS A 103 -7.33 12.48 5.16
C LYS A 103 -8.74 12.68 5.71
N GLU A 104 -8.88 13.42 6.80
CA GLU A 104 -10.17 13.83 7.36
C GLU A 104 -10.97 14.68 6.37
N ASP A 105 -10.34 15.65 5.71
CA ASP A 105 -11.00 16.47 4.69
C ASP A 105 -11.57 15.59 3.59
N VAL A 106 -10.79 14.64 3.07
CA VAL A 106 -11.28 13.71 2.04
C VAL A 106 -12.39 12.83 2.57
N PHE A 107 -12.29 12.32 3.80
CA PHE A 107 -13.29 11.45 4.38
C PHE A 107 -14.68 12.11 4.46
N TYR A 108 -14.72 13.36 4.93
CA TYR A 108 -15.97 14.13 5.10
C TYR A 108 -16.50 14.74 3.81
N ASN A 109 -15.63 15.04 2.84
CA ASN A 109 -16.01 15.74 1.61
C ASN A 109 -15.93 14.87 0.34
N ARG A 110 -15.79 13.53 0.47
CA ARG A 110 -15.56 12.62 -0.68
C ARG A 110 -16.58 12.76 -1.81
N GLU A 111 -17.84 13.02 -1.50
CA GLU A 111 -18.87 13.18 -2.53
C GLU A 111 -18.73 14.52 -3.26
N GLU A 112 -18.37 15.58 -2.54
CA GLU A 112 -18.14 16.92 -3.08
C GLU A 112 -16.79 17.06 -3.81
N ILE A 113 -15.83 16.14 -3.58
CA ILE A 113 -14.54 16.10 -4.29
C ILE A 113 -14.69 15.53 -5.71
N LEU A 114 -15.69 14.69 -5.95
CA LEU A 114 -15.92 14.07 -7.26
C LEU A 114 -16.17 15.13 -8.33
N THR A 115 -15.51 14.99 -9.48
CA THR A 115 -15.70 15.87 -10.65
C THR A 115 -16.66 15.26 -11.68
N THR A 116 -17.08 14.01 -11.48
CA THR A 116 -17.93 13.28 -12.42
C THR A 116 -18.84 12.29 -11.72
N ASN A 117 -19.79 11.73 -12.48
CA ASN A 117 -20.78 10.81 -11.95
C ASN A 117 -20.15 9.47 -11.51
N ILE A 118 -20.43 9.11 -10.26
CA ILE A 118 -19.97 7.89 -9.57
C ILE A 118 -20.29 6.58 -10.31
N LYS A 119 -21.39 6.52 -11.10
CA LYS A 119 -21.88 5.28 -11.75
C LYS A 119 -20.87 4.66 -12.72
N LYS A 120 -19.90 5.45 -13.21
CA LYS A 120 -18.85 4.99 -14.14
C LYS A 120 -17.50 4.75 -13.46
N LEU A 121 -17.43 4.82 -12.12
CA LEU A 121 -16.18 4.80 -11.38
C LEU A 121 -16.02 3.53 -10.55
N ASN A 122 -14.78 3.15 -10.35
CA ASN A 122 -14.39 2.08 -9.45
C ASN A 122 -14.28 2.63 -8.03
N GLN A 123 -14.96 2.00 -7.08
CA GLN A 123 -14.75 2.31 -5.67
C GLN A 123 -13.43 1.70 -5.19
N VAL A 124 -12.58 2.53 -4.58
CA VAL A 124 -11.33 2.15 -3.94
C VAL A 124 -11.50 2.28 -2.43
N LYS A 125 -11.01 1.29 -1.70
CA LYS A 125 -10.96 1.31 -0.23
C LYS A 125 -9.52 1.14 0.20
N THR A 126 -8.99 2.12 0.92
CA THR A 126 -7.64 2.03 1.47
C THR A 126 -7.65 1.39 2.84
N GLY A 127 -6.54 0.71 3.16
CA GLY A 127 -6.25 0.35 4.53
C GLY A 127 -5.70 1.55 5.26
N GLY A 128 -6.51 2.16 6.12
CA GLY A 128 -6.03 3.28 6.91
C GLY A 128 -5.05 2.80 7.94
N THR A 129 -3.83 3.35 7.96
CA THR A 129 -2.88 2.99 9.01
C THR A 129 -3.18 3.51 10.40
N THR A 130 -4.12 4.42 10.45
CA THR A 130 -4.64 5.08 11.63
C THR A 130 -6.10 4.65 11.91
N GLY A 131 -6.53 3.51 11.35
CA GLY A 131 -7.89 2.97 11.49
C GLY A 131 -8.99 3.63 10.67
N LYS A 132 -8.76 4.82 10.11
CA LYS A 132 -9.66 5.45 9.13
C LYS A 132 -9.42 4.87 7.73
N GLY A 133 -10.09 3.79 7.31
CA GLY A 133 -10.04 3.38 5.90
C GLY A 133 -10.63 4.48 5.00
N LEU A 134 -9.90 4.98 4.00
CA LEU A 134 -10.44 5.98 3.07
C LEU A 134 -11.20 5.27 1.95
N THR A 135 -12.43 5.71 1.67
CA THR A 135 -13.18 5.28 0.49
C THR A 135 -13.27 6.42 -0.49
N PHE A 136 -12.81 6.19 -1.72
CA PHE A 136 -12.88 7.15 -2.83
C PHE A 136 -13.10 6.41 -4.15
N TRP A 137 -13.12 7.15 -5.26
CA TRP A 137 -13.40 6.58 -6.58
C TRP A 137 -12.28 6.86 -7.58
N GLU A 138 -12.11 5.96 -8.54
CA GLU A 138 -11.14 6.08 -9.62
C GLU A 138 -11.73 5.67 -10.96
N THR A 139 -11.19 6.21 -12.05
CA THR A 139 -11.46 5.71 -13.40
C THR A 139 -10.63 4.45 -13.70
N ASP A 140 -11.05 3.66 -14.69
CA ASP A 140 -10.22 2.55 -15.18
C ASP A 140 -8.87 3.07 -15.74
N GLU A 141 -8.85 4.24 -16.39
CA GLU A 141 -7.61 4.86 -16.87
C GLU A 141 -6.64 5.18 -15.72
N ALA A 142 -7.13 5.70 -14.59
CA ALA A 142 -6.31 5.96 -13.42
C ALA A 142 -5.68 4.68 -12.86
N LEU A 143 -6.44 3.58 -12.85
CA LEU A 143 -5.95 2.25 -12.49
C LEU A 143 -4.90 1.77 -13.51
N ASN A 144 -5.12 1.94 -14.81
CA ASN A 144 -4.16 1.55 -15.85
C ASN A 144 -2.86 2.33 -15.75
N LYS A 145 -2.90 3.65 -15.52
CA LYS A 145 -1.72 4.49 -15.27
C LYS A 145 -0.92 4.04 -14.04
N GLN A 146 -1.60 3.73 -12.94
CA GLN A 146 -0.94 3.21 -11.73
C GLN A 146 -0.24 1.87 -12.01
N TRP A 147 -0.89 0.95 -12.72
CA TRP A 147 -0.22 -0.31 -13.05
C TRP A 147 0.95 -0.10 -14.03
N ALA A 148 0.82 0.85 -14.96
CA ALA A 148 1.88 1.18 -15.91
C ALA A 148 3.12 1.75 -15.21
N ILE A 149 2.97 2.68 -14.25
CA ILE A 149 4.11 3.22 -13.49
C ILE A 149 4.80 2.13 -12.65
N TRP A 150 4.02 1.22 -12.04
CA TRP A 150 4.58 0.08 -11.31
C TRP A 150 5.28 -0.93 -12.21
N TRP A 151 4.84 -1.08 -13.47
CA TRP A 151 5.51 -1.93 -14.45
C TRP A 151 6.73 -1.26 -15.06
N ARG A 152 6.77 0.07 -15.20
CA ARG A 152 8.02 0.78 -15.52
C ARG A 152 9.11 0.45 -14.52
N TYR A 153 8.81 0.55 -13.22
CA TYR A 153 9.76 0.19 -12.16
C TYR A 153 10.31 -1.22 -12.36
N ARG A 154 9.42 -2.21 -12.56
CA ARG A 154 9.81 -3.61 -12.80
C ARG A 154 10.67 -3.77 -14.07
N ARG A 155 10.29 -3.10 -15.16
CA ARG A 155 11.03 -3.13 -16.44
C ARG A 155 12.40 -2.49 -16.32
N GLY A 156 12.52 -1.40 -15.56
CA GLY A 156 13.80 -0.77 -15.22
C GLY A 156 14.74 -1.69 -14.42
N LEU A 157 14.19 -2.68 -13.73
CA LEU A 157 14.94 -3.74 -13.06
C LEU A 157 15.16 -5.00 -13.93
N GLY A 158 14.77 -4.98 -15.21
CA GLY A 158 14.90 -6.12 -16.12
C GLY A 158 13.82 -7.19 -15.97
N ILE A 159 12.69 -6.89 -15.34
CA ILE A 159 11.57 -7.83 -15.18
C ILE A 159 10.55 -7.63 -16.30
N ASP A 160 10.22 -8.70 -17.01
CA ASP A 160 9.24 -8.72 -18.08
C ASP A 160 7.83 -9.05 -17.61
N LEU A 161 6.82 -8.60 -18.37
CA LEU A 161 5.41 -8.94 -18.16
C LEU A 161 5.13 -10.45 -18.20
N ASN A 162 6.01 -11.21 -18.85
CA ASN A 162 5.92 -12.67 -18.96
C ASN A 162 6.74 -13.41 -17.89
N THR A 163 7.54 -12.70 -17.09
CA THR A 163 8.35 -13.30 -16.02
C THR A 163 7.44 -13.85 -14.93
N TRP A 164 7.65 -15.11 -14.56
CA TRP A 164 6.92 -15.73 -13.47
C TRP A 164 7.40 -15.22 -12.11
N CYS A 165 6.44 -14.82 -11.29
CA CYS A 165 6.64 -14.26 -9.97
C CYS A 165 6.25 -15.26 -8.88
N GLY A 166 7.14 -15.51 -7.92
CA GLY A 166 6.75 -16.02 -6.60
C GLY A 166 6.16 -14.88 -5.79
N TRP A 167 4.84 -14.92 -5.57
CA TRP A 167 4.09 -13.81 -5.01
C TRP A 167 3.74 -14.05 -3.54
N PHE A 168 4.25 -13.18 -2.68
CA PHE A 168 4.04 -13.14 -1.22
C PHE A 168 3.28 -11.85 -0.85
N GLY A 169 2.01 -11.75 -1.23
CA GLY A 169 1.20 -10.56 -0.97
C GLY A 169 -0.10 -10.88 -0.23
N GLY A 170 -0.71 -9.87 0.40
CA GLY A 170 -1.74 -9.97 1.46
C GLY A 170 -3.06 -10.69 1.18
N LYS A 171 -3.24 -11.34 0.02
CA LYS A 171 -4.48 -12.06 -0.28
C LYS A 171 -4.31 -13.54 0.00
N GLU A 172 -4.99 -14.03 1.03
CA GLU A 172 -5.09 -15.47 1.28
C GLU A 172 -5.85 -16.16 0.14
N VAL A 173 -5.13 -17.02 -0.57
CA VAL A 173 -5.66 -17.86 -1.66
C VAL A 173 -5.58 -19.35 -1.33
N VAL A 174 -4.88 -19.71 -0.27
CA VAL A 174 -4.85 -21.09 0.23
C VAL A 174 -5.78 -21.15 1.43
N PRO A 175 -6.77 -22.07 1.45
CA PRO A 175 -7.65 -22.23 2.60
C PRO A 175 -6.83 -22.55 3.87
N PRO A 176 -7.23 -22.03 5.04
CA PRO A 176 -6.57 -22.31 6.32
C PRO A 176 -6.94 -23.72 6.83
N ASN A 177 -6.64 -24.74 6.05
CA ASN A 177 -6.94 -26.13 6.37
C ASN A 177 -5.66 -26.82 6.89
N PRO A 178 -5.63 -27.33 8.13
CA PRO A 178 -4.47 -28.03 8.68
C PRO A 178 -4.01 -29.26 7.88
N LYS A 179 -4.89 -29.83 7.04
CA LYS A 179 -4.57 -30.95 6.14
C LYS A 179 -4.00 -30.52 4.78
N GLU A 180 -3.98 -29.22 4.48
CA GLU A 180 -3.39 -28.71 3.24
C GLU A 180 -1.89 -29.02 3.19
N LYS A 181 -1.41 -29.43 2.01
CA LYS A 181 0.00 -29.75 1.76
C LYS A 181 0.59 -28.91 0.62
N LYS A 182 -0.26 -28.20 -0.12
CA LYS A 182 0.11 -27.33 -1.24
C LYS A 182 -0.15 -25.88 -0.83
N PHE A 183 0.89 -25.25 -0.28
CA PHE A 183 0.81 -23.88 0.25
C PHE A 183 0.97 -22.79 -0.81
N TYR A 184 0.50 -23.05 -2.03
CA TYR A 184 0.50 -22.08 -3.12
C TYR A 184 -0.68 -22.28 -4.06
N ARG A 185 -1.07 -21.25 -4.80
CA ARG A 185 -2.00 -21.36 -5.95
C ARG A 185 -1.39 -20.71 -7.18
N VAL A 186 -1.80 -21.18 -8.35
CA VAL A 186 -1.30 -20.68 -9.63
C VAL A 186 -2.31 -19.70 -10.22
N ASN A 187 -1.84 -18.48 -10.48
CA ASN A 187 -2.53 -17.52 -11.33
C ASN A 187 -1.77 -17.43 -12.66
N TYR A 188 -2.21 -18.20 -13.65
CA TYR A 188 -1.50 -18.32 -14.92
C TYR A 188 -1.47 -17.01 -15.72
N PHE A 189 -2.59 -16.32 -15.83
CA PHE A 189 -2.67 -15.07 -16.61
C PHE A 189 -1.88 -13.93 -15.99
N GLY A 190 -1.80 -13.90 -14.65
CA GLY A 190 -0.96 -12.96 -13.91
C GLY A 190 0.50 -13.40 -13.77
N LYS A 191 0.89 -14.58 -14.27
CA LYS A 191 2.24 -15.16 -14.15
C LYS A 191 2.71 -15.23 -12.69
N GLN A 192 1.83 -15.71 -11.81
CA GLN A 192 2.07 -15.73 -10.36
C GLN A 192 1.93 -17.14 -9.78
N ILE A 193 2.91 -17.52 -8.96
CA ILE A 193 2.79 -18.57 -7.95
C ILE A 193 2.51 -17.86 -6.62
N MET A 194 1.25 -17.88 -6.19
CA MET A 194 0.77 -17.15 -5.01
C MET A 194 0.94 -18.01 -3.77
N PHE A 195 1.90 -17.67 -2.92
CA PHE A 195 2.24 -18.42 -1.71
C PHE A 195 1.35 -18.04 -0.53
N SER A 196 1.02 -19.02 0.32
CA SER A 196 0.30 -18.77 1.57
C SER A 196 1.23 -18.17 2.61
N GLN A 197 0.69 -17.28 3.43
CA GLN A 197 1.43 -16.64 4.51
C GLN A 197 1.20 -17.40 5.82
N VAL A 198 -0.03 -17.85 6.03
CA VAL A 198 -0.47 -18.55 7.25
C VAL A 198 0.25 -19.88 7.47
N HIS A 199 0.67 -20.55 6.39
CA HIS A 199 1.31 -21.87 6.48
C HIS A 199 2.85 -21.81 6.48
N LEU A 200 3.45 -20.62 6.46
CA LEU A 200 4.90 -20.46 6.41
C LEU A 200 5.51 -20.68 7.81
N SER A 201 6.31 -21.73 7.97
CA SER A 201 6.91 -22.15 9.25
C SER A 201 8.15 -23.02 9.01
N THR A 202 8.95 -23.28 10.05
CA THR A 202 10.12 -24.17 9.98
C THR A 202 9.77 -25.55 9.44
N LYS A 203 8.60 -26.09 9.81
CA LYS A 203 8.12 -27.39 9.31
C LYS A 203 7.82 -27.39 7.81
N ASN A 204 7.35 -26.27 7.29
CA ASN A 204 6.80 -26.19 5.93
C ASN A 204 7.72 -25.48 4.93
N VAL A 205 8.75 -24.75 5.37
CA VAL A 205 9.58 -23.89 4.51
C VAL A 205 10.19 -24.65 3.33
N LYS A 206 10.57 -25.91 3.52
CA LYS A 206 11.11 -26.76 2.45
C LYS A 206 10.13 -26.90 1.27
N ILE A 207 8.82 -26.90 1.52
CA ILE A 207 7.80 -26.96 0.44
C ILE A 207 7.82 -25.67 -0.39
N TYR A 208 7.95 -24.50 0.23
CA TYR A 208 8.07 -23.23 -0.48
C TYR A 208 9.35 -23.20 -1.31
N TYR A 209 10.46 -23.60 -0.68
CA TYR A 209 11.78 -23.68 -1.30
C TYR A 209 11.77 -24.56 -2.57
N GLU A 210 11.29 -25.80 -2.46
CA GLU A 210 11.25 -26.71 -3.62
C GLU A 210 10.31 -26.17 -4.72
N VAL A 211 9.18 -25.54 -4.37
CA VAL A 211 8.31 -24.94 -5.40
C VAL A 211 9.02 -23.80 -6.15
N ILE A 212 9.74 -22.91 -5.45
CA ILE A 212 10.49 -21.81 -6.08
C ILE A 212 11.58 -22.38 -7.00
N LYS A 213 12.29 -23.41 -6.53
CA LYS A 213 13.36 -24.08 -7.26
C LYS A 213 12.84 -24.86 -8.47
N ASP A 214 11.86 -25.74 -8.30
CA ASP A 214 11.30 -26.60 -9.36
C ASP A 214 10.61 -25.77 -10.45
N LYS A 215 9.94 -24.67 -10.08
CA LYS A 215 9.33 -23.74 -11.04
C LYS A 215 10.33 -22.79 -11.67
N GLN A 216 11.61 -22.86 -11.29
CA GLN A 216 12.69 -22.03 -11.82
C GLN A 216 12.34 -20.53 -11.75
N LEU A 217 11.75 -20.09 -10.63
CA LEU A 217 11.32 -18.70 -10.50
C LEU A 217 12.53 -17.77 -10.43
N SER A 218 12.54 -16.76 -11.29
CA SER A 218 13.60 -15.74 -11.31
C SER A 218 13.28 -14.49 -10.50
N TRP A 219 12.02 -14.33 -10.06
CA TRP A 219 11.54 -13.15 -9.38
C TRP A 219 10.63 -13.52 -8.19
N LEU A 220 10.93 -12.94 -7.01
CA LEU A 220 9.98 -12.86 -5.90
C LEU A 220 9.46 -11.43 -5.72
N HIS A 221 8.17 -11.30 -5.45
CA HIS A 221 7.54 -10.03 -5.08
C HIS A 221 6.63 -10.20 -3.88
N GLY A 222 6.73 -9.30 -2.91
CA GLY A 222 5.85 -9.38 -1.75
C GLY A 222 6.07 -8.32 -0.70
N TYR A 223 5.44 -8.56 0.45
CA TYR A 223 5.63 -7.72 1.63
C TYR A 223 7.00 -8.00 2.27
N PRO A 224 7.75 -6.97 2.69
CA PRO A 224 9.00 -7.10 3.43
C PRO A 224 8.91 -8.10 4.58
N SER A 225 7.86 -8.02 5.38
CA SER A 225 7.62 -8.91 6.53
C SER A 225 7.63 -10.39 6.17
N GLN A 226 7.01 -10.76 5.04
CA GLN A 226 6.84 -12.16 4.63
C GLN A 226 8.09 -12.72 3.99
N LEU A 227 8.74 -11.93 3.14
CA LEU A 227 9.99 -12.33 2.53
C LEU A 227 11.11 -12.43 3.57
N ALA A 228 11.09 -11.58 4.60
CA ALA A 228 12.00 -11.68 5.74
C ALA A 228 11.76 -12.96 6.56
N LEU A 229 10.50 -13.32 6.83
CA LEU A 229 10.16 -14.58 7.50
C LEU A 229 10.63 -15.80 6.68
N LEU A 230 10.35 -15.80 5.36
CA LEU A 230 10.82 -16.87 4.47
C LEU A 230 12.35 -16.98 4.50
N ALA A 231 13.05 -15.86 4.42
CA ALA A 231 14.51 -15.80 4.47
C ALA A 231 15.06 -16.36 5.79
N ALA A 232 14.48 -15.98 6.93
CA ALA A 232 14.86 -16.49 8.24
C ALA A 232 14.74 -18.02 8.30
N LEU A 233 13.61 -18.56 7.85
CA LEU A 233 13.35 -20.01 7.87
C LEU A 233 14.25 -20.79 6.91
N ILE A 234 14.61 -20.21 5.77
CA ILE A 234 15.58 -20.78 4.82
C ILE A 234 16.95 -20.91 5.48
N LEU A 235 17.40 -19.87 6.18
CA LEU A 235 18.66 -19.87 6.91
C LEU A 235 18.65 -20.87 8.08
N GLU A 236 17.60 -20.88 8.89
CA GLU A 236 17.41 -21.82 10.02
C GLU A 236 17.43 -23.28 9.54
N SER A 237 16.84 -23.54 8.38
CA SER A 237 16.79 -24.88 7.78
C SER A 237 18.03 -25.25 6.96
N ASN A 238 19.08 -24.41 6.98
CA ASN A 238 20.32 -24.59 6.22
C ASN A 238 20.10 -24.85 4.70
N LEU A 239 19.07 -24.22 4.12
CA LEU A 239 18.75 -24.36 2.70
C LEU A 239 19.66 -23.44 1.86
N LYS A 240 20.19 -23.97 0.75
CA LYS A 240 21.11 -23.22 -0.12
C LYS A 240 20.37 -22.16 -0.95
N PRO A 241 21.00 -21.02 -1.30
CA PRO A 241 20.42 -20.05 -2.22
C PRO A 241 19.92 -20.70 -3.52
N ILE A 242 18.82 -20.18 -4.09
CA ILE A 242 18.17 -20.73 -5.28
C ILE A 242 18.80 -20.10 -6.54
N PRO A 243 19.54 -20.84 -7.38
CA PRO A 243 20.32 -20.23 -8.48
C PRO A 243 19.49 -19.53 -9.56
N SER A 244 18.26 -19.99 -9.78
CA SER A 244 17.33 -19.38 -10.75
C SER A 244 16.85 -18.01 -10.30
N LEU A 245 16.82 -17.73 -9.00
CA LEU A 245 16.32 -16.48 -8.45
C LEU A 245 17.32 -15.34 -8.69
N LYS A 246 16.87 -14.28 -9.37
CA LYS A 246 17.71 -13.16 -9.79
C LYS A 246 17.35 -11.85 -9.11
N ILE A 247 16.09 -11.68 -8.74
CA ILE A 247 15.63 -10.41 -8.19
C ILE A 247 14.50 -10.59 -7.18
N ILE A 248 14.56 -9.77 -6.12
CA ILE A 248 13.49 -9.64 -5.14
C ILE A 248 13.02 -8.20 -5.16
N THR A 249 11.71 -8.02 -5.27
CA THR A 249 11.09 -6.71 -5.16
C THR A 249 10.11 -6.69 -3.98
N ILE A 250 10.02 -5.57 -3.29
CA ILE A 250 9.12 -5.41 -2.15
C ILE A 250 8.27 -4.15 -2.29
N GLY A 251 7.14 -4.12 -1.60
CA GLY A 251 6.32 -2.92 -1.50
C GLY A 251 5.13 -3.10 -0.56
N ALA A 252 4.31 -2.06 -0.47
CA ALA A 252 3.12 -1.96 0.39
C ALA A 252 3.36 -1.95 1.91
N GLU A 253 4.60 -2.15 2.37
CA GLU A 253 5.04 -1.93 3.76
C GLU A 253 6.40 -1.24 3.74
N GLY A 254 6.76 -0.55 4.83
CA GLY A 254 8.13 -0.13 5.05
C GLY A 254 9.05 -1.34 5.27
N ILE A 255 10.32 -1.20 4.90
CA ILE A 255 11.35 -2.22 5.13
C ILE A 255 12.39 -1.70 6.12
N THR A 256 12.73 -2.52 7.11
CA THR A 256 13.85 -2.20 8.03
C THR A 256 15.18 -2.70 7.47
N LYS A 257 16.30 -2.13 7.96
CA LYS A 257 17.65 -2.57 7.59
C LYS A 257 17.86 -4.06 7.90
N GLU A 258 17.34 -4.55 9.03
CA GLU A 258 17.42 -5.94 9.45
C GLU A 258 16.66 -6.86 8.49
N GLN A 259 15.44 -6.46 8.08
CA GLN A 259 14.65 -7.20 7.10
C GLN A 259 15.35 -7.25 5.73
N LYS A 260 15.96 -6.14 5.27
CA LYS A 260 16.74 -6.14 4.02
C LYS A 260 17.91 -7.10 4.13
N ASN A 261 18.70 -6.98 5.21
CA ASN A 261 19.89 -7.79 5.44
C ASN A 261 19.59 -9.29 5.51
N ILE A 262 18.51 -9.72 6.18
CA ILE A 262 18.19 -11.15 6.28
C ILE A 262 17.75 -11.72 4.94
N ILE A 263 16.97 -10.98 4.15
CA ILE A 263 16.56 -11.39 2.81
C ILE A 263 17.78 -11.54 1.90
N GLU A 264 18.64 -10.53 1.84
CA GLU A 264 19.86 -10.56 1.01
C GLU A 264 20.82 -11.67 1.47
N LYS A 265 20.93 -11.92 2.77
CA LYS A 265 21.75 -13.01 3.32
C LYS A 265 21.25 -14.39 2.90
N ALA A 266 19.93 -14.63 2.96
CA ALA A 266 19.32 -15.92 2.63
C ALA A 266 19.37 -16.24 1.14
N PHE A 267 19.06 -15.26 0.29
CA PHE A 267 18.93 -15.47 -1.15
C PHE A 267 20.19 -15.09 -1.94
N LYS A 268 21.14 -14.37 -1.34
CA LYS A 268 22.37 -13.87 -1.98
C LYS A 268 22.10 -12.99 -3.20
N ILE A 269 21.01 -12.23 -3.18
CA ILE A 269 20.58 -11.30 -4.22
C ILE A 269 20.07 -10.02 -3.60
N LYS A 270 20.18 -8.91 -4.32
CA LYS A 270 19.70 -7.59 -3.88
C LYS A 270 18.18 -7.54 -3.80
N VAL A 271 17.70 -6.77 -2.83
CA VAL A 271 16.27 -6.44 -2.67
C VAL A 271 16.04 -5.01 -3.13
N TYR A 272 15.04 -4.82 -3.99
CA TYR A 272 14.62 -3.52 -4.48
C TYR A 272 13.24 -3.16 -3.94
N GLN A 273 13.06 -1.92 -3.50
CA GLN A 273 11.81 -1.42 -2.95
C GLN A 273 11.04 -0.51 -3.91
N HIS A 274 9.73 -0.52 -3.71
CA HIS A 274 8.80 0.34 -4.42
C HIS A 274 7.76 0.88 -3.44
N TYR A 275 7.61 2.19 -3.41
CA TYR A 275 6.60 2.89 -2.63
C TYR A 275 5.51 3.43 -3.54
N GLY A 276 4.26 3.24 -3.14
CA GLY A 276 3.11 3.76 -3.86
C GLY A 276 1.84 3.72 -3.01
N LEU A 277 0.92 4.65 -3.30
CA LEU A 277 -0.33 4.82 -2.59
C LEU A 277 -1.53 4.52 -3.48
N SER A 278 -2.63 4.08 -2.87
CA SER A 278 -3.89 3.86 -3.60
C SER A 278 -4.45 5.19 -4.14
N GLU A 279 -4.21 6.27 -3.39
CA GLU A 279 -4.55 7.67 -3.67
C GLU A 279 -3.85 8.21 -4.94
N LYS A 280 -2.76 7.56 -5.40
CA LYS A 280 -1.95 7.94 -6.58
C LYS A 280 -1.33 9.32 -6.51
N VAL A 281 -1.10 9.79 -5.29
CA VAL A 281 -0.53 11.12 -5.00
C VAL A 281 1.00 11.11 -4.93
N ALA A 282 1.61 9.93 -4.80
CA ALA A 282 3.06 9.75 -4.83
C ALA A 282 3.42 8.31 -5.26
N ASN A 283 4.58 8.16 -5.87
CA ASN A 283 5.20 6.89 -6.24
C ASN A 283 6.72 7.08 -6.25
N ILE A 284 7.47 6.17 -5.62
CA ILE A 284 8.94 6.24 -5.52
C ILE A 284 9.50 4.86 -5.85
N SER A 285 10.49 4.83 -6.72
CA SER A 285 11.06 3.61 -7.30
C SER A 285 12.55 3.49 -6.99
N GLU A 286 12.99 2.37 -6.39
CA GLU A 286 14.43 2.08 -6.24
C GLU A 286 15.01 1.59 -7.57
N ASN A 287 16.08 2.21 -8.05
CA ASN A 287 16.75 1.79 -9.28
C ASN A 287 17.85 0.73 -9.03
N LEU A 288 18.50 0.24 -10.08
CA LEU A 288 19.56 -0.78 -9.96
C LEU A 288 20.79 -0.33 -9.15
N LYS A 289 20.99 0.99 -8.98
CA LYS A 289 22.05 1.58 -8.15
C LYS A 289 21.66 1.67 -6.66
N GLY A 290 20.39 1.41 -6.32
CA GLY A 290 19.88 1.56 -4.96
C GLY A 290 19.37 2.97 -4.64
N GLU A 291 19.21 3.83 -5.64
CA GLU A 291 18.73 5.21 -5.45
C GLU A 291 17.19 5.22 -5.46
N LEU A 292 16.57 5.95 -4.53
CA LEU A 292 15.13 6.13 -4.46
C LEU A 292 14.69 7.32 -5.31
N ILE A 293 14.06 7.03 -6.45
CA ILE A 293 13.68 8.05 -7.44
C ILE A 293 12.18 8.34 -7.34
N PRO A 294 11.78 9.59 -7.02
CA PRO A 294 10.38 9.98 -7.10
C PRO A 294 9.91 10.01 -8.56
N ASP A 295 8.79 9.36 -8.83
CA ASP A 295 8.21 9.27 -10.16
C ASP A 295 7.38 10.53 -10.49
N ASN A 296 8.08 11.66 -10.65
CA ASN A 296 7.54 13.01 -10.82
C ASN A 296 6.66 13.22 -12.07
N ASP A 297 6.64 12.24 -12.97
CA ASP A 297 5.77 12.18 -14.15
C ASP A 297 4.44 11.44 -13.89
N PHE A 298 4.29 10.84 -12.71
CA PHE A 298 3.06 10.18 -12.28
C PHE A 298 2.23 11.04 -11.32
N ALA A 299 2.90 11.81 -10.47
CA ALA A 299 2.29 12.72 -9.52
C ALA A 299 3.22 13.92 -9.26
N PHE A 300 2.65 15.01 -8.74
CA PHE A 300 3.43 16.13 -8.22
C PHE A 300 3.68 15.89 -6.74
N ILE A 301 4.94 15.84 -6.33
CA ILE A 301 5.36 15.56 -4.97
C ILE A 301 5.99 16.82 -4.38
N GLU A 302 5.58 17.17 -3.17
CA GLU A 302 6.17 18.24 -2.37
C GLU A 302 6.71 17.66 -1.06
N TYR A 303 7.75 18.30 -0.53
CA TYR A 303 8.36 17.94 0.74
C TYR A 303 8.23 19.11 1.72
N ILE A 304 7.65 18.85 2.89
CA ILE A 304 7.53 19.85 3.95
C ILE A 304 8.44 19.45 5.10
N HIS A 305 9.43 20.30 5.39
CA HIS A 305 10.40 20.08 6.45
C HIS A 305 9.72 19.90 7.82
N ILE A 306 10.25 18.98 8.62
CA ILE A 306 9.81 18.73 10.00
C ILE A 306 10.95 19.07 10.96
N GLU A 307 12.00 18.26 10.94
CA GLU A 307 13.19 18.33 11.78
C GLU A 307 14.32 17.58 11.07
N ASP A 308 15.57 17.95 11.33
CA ASP A 308 16.76 17.31 10.74
C ASP A 308 16.62 17.12 9.21
N ASP A 309 16.82 15.89 8.75
CA ASP A 309 16.68 15.45 7.36
C ASP A 309 15.26 14.95 7.03
N LYS A 310 14.28 15.08 7.94
CA LYS A 310 12.93 14.53 7.80
C LYS A 310 11.93 15.51 7.20
N TYR A 311 11.15 15.00 6.24
CA TYR A 311 10.13 15.75 5.53
C TYR A 311 8.83 14.95 5.45
N LYS A 312 7.70 15.66 5.55
CA LYS A 312 6.40 15.10 5.16
C LYS A 312 6.33 14.95 3.64
N LEU A 313 5.79 13.82 3.19
CA LEU A 313 5.49 13.59 1.78
C LEU A 313 4.08 14.10 1.46
N ILE A 314 3.99 15.16 0.67
CA ILE A 314 2.73 15.73 0.18
C ILE A 314 2.61 15.42 -1.31
N GLY A 315 1.40 15.07 -1.76
CA GLY A 315 1.22 14.63 -3.14
C GLY A 315 -0.04 15.17 -3.82
N THR A 316 0.05 15.38 -5.13
CA THR A 316 -1.06 15.75 -6.01
C THR A 316 -1.16 14.76 -7.16
N ASN A 317 -2.32 14.14 -7.36
CA ASN A 317 -2.48 13.05 -8.33
C ASN A 317 -2.77 13.55 -9.76
N PHE A 318 -1.98 13.13 -10.76
CA PHE A 318 -2.29 13.45 -12.17
C PHE A 318 -3.26 12.47 -12.81
N SER A 319 -3.25 11.23 -12.33
CA SER A 319 -3.91 10.11 -13.00
C SER A 319 -5.40 10.03 -12.76
N ASN A 320 -5.89 10.49 -11.59
CA ASN A 320 -7.29 10.33 -11.18
C ASN A 320 -8.06 11.65 -11.19
N ILE A 321 -8.30 12.19 -12.39
CA ILE A 321 -9.05 13.44 -12.58
C ILE A 321 -10.50 13.40 -12.06
N ALA A 322 -11.07 12.19 -11.90
CA ALA A 322 -12.42 11.99 -11.36
C ALA A 322 -12.49 12.27 -9.85
N PHE A 323 -11.35 12.16 -9.16
CA PHE A 323 -11.23 12.37 -7.72
C PHE A 323 -9.90 13.09 -7.43
N PRO A 324 -9.82 14.39 -7.76
CA PRO A 324 -8.62 15.19 -7.63
C PRO A 324 -8.24 15.34 -6.16
N LEU A 325 -7.07 14.82 -5.82
CA LEU A 325 -6.42 15.01 -4.53
C LEU A 325 -5.28 15.99 -4.74
N ILE A 326 -5.46 17.23 -4.26
CA ILE A 326 -4.52 18.33 -4.44
C ILE A 326 -3.86 18.65 -3.10
N ARG A 327 -2.53 18.66 -3.07
CA ARG A 327 -1.69 18.83 -1.88
C ARG A 327 -2.09 17.92 -0.71
N TYR A 328 -2.32 16.65 -1.02
CA TYR A 328 -2.75 15.66 -0.04
C TYR A 328 -1.59 15.27 0.90
N ASP A 329 -1.79 15.43 2.20
CA ASP A 329 -0.87 14.94 3.22
C ASP A 329 -1.01 13.42 3.33
N THR A 330 0.02 12.71 2.84
CA THR A 330 0.04 11.24 2.83
C THR A 330 0.13 10.64 4.24
N GLY A 331 0.61 11.43 5.20
CA GLY A 331 1.03 11.01 6.53
C GLY A 331 2.36 10.24 6.56
N ASP A 332 3.00 10.01 5.41
CA ASP A 332 4.30 9.33 5.33
C ASP A 332 5.47 10.33 5.46
N ILE A 333 6.56 9.86 6.05
CA ILE A 333 7.81 10.62 6.22
C ILE A 333 8.90 10.04 5.33
N VAL A 334 9.69 10.94 4.73
CA VAL A 334 10.90 10.62 3.98
C VAL A 334 12.08 11.40 4.56
N LYS A 335 13.29 10.85 4.37
CA LYS A 335 14.54 11.57 4.62
C LYS A 335 15.16 12.05 3.33
N LEU A 336 15.66 13.28 3.34
CA LEU A 336 16.34 13.89 2.19
C LEU A 336 17.80 14.20 2.54
N ASN A 337 18.73 13.93 1.63
CA ASN A 337 20.09 14.46 1.77
C ASN A 337 20.15 15.96 1.43
N GLU A 338 21.32 16.57 1.58
CA GLU A 338 21.57 17.99 1.28
C GLU A 338 21.25 18.36 -0.18
N GLN A 339 21.27 17.39 -1.10
CA GLN A 339 20.92 17.57 -2.50
C GLN A 339 19.40 17.39 -2.77
N GLY A 340 18.60 17.20 -1.73
CA GLY A 340 17.15 17.00 -1.82
C GLY A 340 16.72 15.62 -2.36
N GLN A 341 17.62 14.64 -2.35
CA GLN A 341 17.35 13.27 -2.81
C GLN A 341 16.86 12.41 -1.67
N ILE A 342 15.89 11.54 -1.93
CA ILE A 342 15.33 10.63 -0.94
C ILE A 342 16.38 9.56 -0.57
N THR A 343 16.76 9.50 0.71
CA THR A 343 17.69 8.50 1.24
C THR A 343 16.95 7.36 1.93
N GLU A 344 15.80 7.65 2.55
CA GLU A 344 15.00 6.67 3.29
C GLU A 344 13.51 7.02 3.21
N ILE A 345 12.67 5.98 3.16
CA ILE A 345 11.22 6.10 3.34
C ILE A 345 10.89 5.45 4.68
N GLU A 346 10.70 6.26 5.71
CA GLU A 346 10.26 5.75 7.03
C GLU A 346 8.82 5.22 6.94
N GLY A 347 8.04 5.76 6.00
CA GLY A 347 6.62 5.46 5.87
C GLY A 347 5.80 6.15 6.95
N ARG A 348 4.61 5.63 7.23
CA ARG A 348 3.83 6.02 8.40
C ARG A 348 4.39 5.33 9.64
N GLU A 349 4.56 6.09 10.72
CA GLU A 349 4.95 5.58 12.05
C GLU A 349 4.14 4.30 12.35
N ALA A 350 4.82 3.15 12.23
CA ALA A 350 4.17 1.85 12.29
C ALA A 350 4.10 1.42 13.74
N ASP A 351 2.91 1.54 14.30
CA ASP A 351 2.61 1.21 15.68
C ASP A 351 2.49 -0.31 15.85
N TYR A 352 3.56 -0.93 16.35
CA TYR A 352 3.59 -2.32 16.84
C TYR A 352 3.71 -2.33 18.37
N ILE A 353 3.15 -3.36 19.00
CA ILE A 353 3.47 -3.71 20.40
C ILE A 353 4.26 -5.01 20.45
N THR A 354 5.08 -5.15 21.48
CA THR A 354 5.71 -6.44 21.84
C THR A 354 4.86 -7.09 22.93
N LEU A 355 4.43 -8.33 22.69
CA LEU A 355 3.67 -9.14 23.64
C LEU A 355 4.61 -9.81 24.67
N PRO A 356 4.11 -10.27 25.82
CA PRO A 356 4.93 -10.92 26.86
C PRO A 356 5.72 -12.14 26.39
N ASN A 357 5.22 -12.86 25.39
CA ASN A 357 5.90 -14.01 24.78
C ASN A 357 7.00 -13.62 23.76
N GLY A 358 7.28 -12.32 23.60
CA GLY A 358 8.26 -11.77 22.66
C GLY A 358 7.74 -11.56 21.23
N ASN A 359 6.52 -12.00 20.91
CA ASN A 359 5.94 -11.79 19.59
C ASN A 359 5.54 -10.33 19.38
N ARG A 360 5.71 -9.83 18.16
CA ARG A 360 5.24 -8.49 17.78
C ARG A 360 3.79 -8.57 17.31
N PHE A 361 2.92 -7.77 17.92
CA PHE A 361 1.54 -7.61 17.49
C PHE A 361 1.33 -6.27 16.79
N GLY A 362 0.89 -6.34 15.54
CA GLY A 362 0.64 -5.18 14.69
C GLY A 362 0.92 -5.49 13.22
N PRO A 363 1.05 -4.45 12.38
CA PRO A 363 0.91 -3.05 12.73
C PRO A 363 -0.58 -2.69 13.00
N MET A 364 -0.85 -1.75 13.92
CA MET A 364 -2.23 -1.43 14.37
C MET A 364 -3.14 -0.98 13.23
N ASN A 365 -2.52 -0.35 12.23
CA ASN A 365 -3.09 -0.04 10.94
C ASN A 365 -3.91 -1.17 10.29
N LEU A 366 -3.35 -2.37 10.23
CA LEU A 366 -3.93 -3.51 9.54
C LEU A 366 -5.05 -4.13 10.37
N LEU A 367 -5.04 -3.95 11.69
CA LEU A 367 -6.11 -4.38 12.58
C LEU A 367 -7.30 -3.44 12.47
N PHE A 368 -7.08 -2.13 12.54
CA PHE A 368 -8.18 -1.18 12.45
C PHE A 368 -8.80 -1.08 11.05
N LYS A 369 -8.11 -1.53 10.00
CA LYS A 369 -8.62 -1.57 8.62
C LYS A 369 -9.93 -2.33 8.45
N VAL A 370 -10.25 -3.31 9.30
CA VAL A 370 -11.52 -4.05 9.18
C VAL A 370 -12.73 -3.27 9.69
N LEU A 371 -12.50 -2.21 10.45
CA LEU A 371 -13.54 -1.33 10.96
C LEU A 371 -14.10 -0.44 9.87
N SER A 372 -15.43 -0.37 9.78
CA SER A 372 -16.11 0.35 8.70
C SER A 372 -16.83 1.63 9.17
N ASN A 373 -17.17 1.70 10.47
CA ASN A 373 -18.00 2.75 11.04
C ASN A 373 -17.36 3.41 12.28
N VAL A 374 -16.03 3.50 12.30
CA VAL A 374 -15.26 4.08 13.40
C VAL A 374 -14.65 5.40 12.95
N ILE A 375 -14.81 6.45 13.77
CA ILE A 375 -14.17 7.74 13.53
C ILE A 375 -12.71 7.63 13.93
N GLU A 376 -12.40 7.21 15.16
CA GLU A 376 -11.02 7.11 15.65
C GLU A 376 -10.82 5.81 16.43
N ALA A 377 -9.64 5.22 16.31
CA ALA A 377 -9.26 4.01 17.04
C ALA A 377 -7.84 4.14 17.58
N GLN A 378 -7.62 3.64 18.79
CA GLN A 378 -6.32 3.56 19.44
C GLN A 378 -6.27 2.29 20.28
N LEU A 379 -5.13 1.59 20.26
CA LEU A 379 -4.84 0.55 21.23
C LEU A 379 -4.16 1.18 22.45
N TYR A 380 -4.80 1.12 23.60
CA TYR A 380 -4.24 1.56 24.88
C TYR A 380 -3.65 0.37 25.62
N ILE A 381 -2.35 0.44 25.94
CA ILE A 381 -1.65 -0.55 26.74
C ILE A 381 -1.88 -0.20 28.21
N LYS A 382 -2.84 -0.87 28.85
CA LYS A 382 -3.14 -0.65 30.27
C LYS A 382 -2.11 -1.37 31.16
N SER A 383 -1.62 -2.53 30.74
CA SER A 383 -0.51 -3.26 31.36
C SER A 383 0.17 -4.19 30.34
N GLU A 384 1.20 -4.94 30.74
CA GLU A 384 1.87 -5.92 29.86
C GLU A 384 0.93 -7.01 29.32
N ARG A 385 -0.22 -7.24 29.96
CA ARG A 385 -1.20 -8.27 29.56
C ARG A 385 -2.60 -7.72 29.31
N GLU A 386 -2.84 -6.43 29.54
CA GLU A 386 -4.16 -5.81 29.33
C GLU A 386 -4.08 -4.74 28.24
N TYR A 387 -4.83 -4.95 27.17
CA TYR A 387 -4.93 -4.01 26.06
C TYR A 387 -6.39 -3.61 25.83
N VAL A 388 -6.59 -2.31 25.62
CA VAL A 388 -7.91 -1.71 25.48
C VAL A 388 -8.03 -1.03 24.11
N PHE A 389 -9.01 -1.44 23.31
CA PHE A 389 -9.37 -0.77 22.08
C PHE A 389 -10.25 0.44 22.40
N ARG A 390 -9.65 1.64 22.38
CA ARG A 390 -10.37 2.91 22.51
C ARG A 390 -10.95 3.33 21.17
N ILE A 391 -12.27 3.55 21.14
CA ILE A 391 -13.03 3.79 19.90
C ILE A 391 -13.89 5.04 20.04
N VAL A 392 -13.80 5.93 19.03
CA VAL A 392 -14.79 6.98 18.78
C VAL A 392 -15.74 6.48 17.70
N ARG A 393 -17.01 6.35 18.05
CA ARG A 393 -18.04 5.73 17.21
C ARG A 393 -18.47 6.65 16.07
N GLY A 394 -18.59 6.10 14.86
CA GLY A 394 -19.23 6.79 13.74
C GLY A 394 -20.75 6.66 13.79
N ALA A 395 -21.45 7.46 12.98
CA ALA A 395 -22.91 7.54 12.96
C ALA A 395 -23.63 6.18 12.77
N ASN A 396 -22.97 5.22 12.09
CA ASN A 396 -23.51 3.89 11.81
C ASN A 396 -22.77 2.77 12.57
N TYR A 397 -22.12 3.08 13.71
CA TYR A 397 -21.37 2.10 14.49
C TYR A 397 -22.31 1.13 15.22
N VAL A 398 -22.09 -0.17 15.03
CA VAL A 398 -22.78 -1.24 15.78
C VAL A 398 -21.73 -2.08 16.49
N SER A 399 -21.75 -2.07 17.83
CA SER A 399 -20.76 -2.71 18.70
C SER A 399 -20.47 -4.15 18.33
N ASP A 400 -21.47 -5.03 18.37
CA ASP A 400 -21.28 -6.46 18.12
C ASP A 400 -20.65 -6.75 16.75
N ILE A 401 -21.00 -5.97 15.73
CA ILE A 401 -20.50 -6.16 14.36
C ILE A 401 -19.04 -5.72 14.26
N GLU A 402 -18.72 -4.52 14.74
CA GLU A 402 -17.38 -3.94 14.58
C GLU A 402 -16.36 -4.58 15.54
N GLU A 403 -16.76 -4.87 16.79
CA GLU A 403 -15.91 -5.58 17.76
C GLU A 403 -15.55 -6.99 17.28
N THR A 404 -16.55 -7.74 16.80
CA THR A 404 -16.32 -9.10 16.26
C THR A 404 -15.33 -9.10 15.08
N LYS A 405 -15.33 -8.06 14.24
CA LYS A 405 -14.36 -7.95 13.13
C LYS A 405 -12.94 -7.81 13.65
N ILE A 406 -12.71 -6.93 14.63
CA ILE A 406 -11.38 -6.75 15.22
C ILE A 406 -10.95 -8.04 15.90
N LEU A 407 -11.77 -8.61 16.79
CA LEU A 407 -11.42 -9.82 17.54
C LEU A 407 -11.05 -10.97 16.61
N LYS A 408 -11.79 -11.17 15.51
CA LYS A 408 -11.45 -12.15 14.47
C LYS A 408 -10.11 -11.89 13.80
N GLU A 409 -9.71 -10.64 13.61
CA GLU A 409 -8.38 -10.32 13.08
C GLU A 409 -7.28 -10.52 14.12
N VAL A 410 -7.58 -10.29 15.41
CA VAL A 410 -6.65 -10.57 16.50
C VAL A 410 -6.43 -12.07 16.64
N ASP A 411 -7.49 -12.88 16.68
CA ASP A 411 -7.42 -14.34 16.80
C ASP A 411 -6.63 -15.00 15.65
N LYS A 412 -6.63 -14.39 14.46
CA LYS A 412 -5.82 -14.86 13.32
C LYS A 412 -4.32 -14.63 13.50
N ARG A 413 -3.92 -13.68 14.34
CA ARG A 413 -2.55 -13.13 14.41
C ARG A 413 -1.90 -13.34 15.78
N ILE A 414 -2.69 -13.47 16.83
CA ILE A 414 -2.23 -13.77 18.19
C ILE A 414 -2.83 -15.12 18.59
N THR A 415 -1.95 -16.06 18.95
CA THR A 415 -2.33 -17.33 19.57
C THR A 415 -2.12 -17.36 21.08
N ASP A 416 -1.56 -16.27 21.63
CA ASP A 416 -1.33 -16.11 23.06
C ASP A 416 -2.64 -15.83 23.79
N LYS A 417 -3.08 -16.77 24.61
CA LYS A 417 -4.30 -16.64 25.42
C LYS A 417 -4.06 -15.98 26.78
N SER A 418 -2.84 -15.57 27.09
CA SER A 418 -2.49 -14.94 28.37
C SER A 418 -2.75 -13.42 28.39
N ILE A 419 -3.17 -12.84 27.26
CA ILE A 419 -3.53 -11.43 27.14
C ILE A 419 -5.05 -11.23 27.27
N SER A 420 -5.44 -10.08 27.80
CA SER A 420 -6.82 -9.62 27.91
C SER A 420 -7.06 -8.45 26.97
N LEU A 421 -8.18 -8.51 26.23
CA LEU A 421 -8.62 -7.49 25.27
C LEU A 421 -9.98 -6.96 25.71
N SER A 422 -10.13 -5.65 25.71
CA SER A 422 -11.41 -4.98 26.02
C SER A 422 -11.62 -3.75 25.15
N PHE A 423 -12.81 -3.16 25.20
CA PHE A 423 -13.19 -1.99 24.42
C PHE A 423 -13.59 -0.84 25.34
N GLU A 424 -13.17 0.38 24.98
CA GLU A 424 -13.54 1.62 25.67
C GLU A 424 -14.04 2.62 24.63
N TYR A 425 -15.10 3.36 24.98
CA TYR A 425 -15.77 4.28 24.08
C TYR A 425 -15.62 5.71 24.55
N LEU A 426 -15.14 6.58 23.65
CA LEU A 426 -14.81 7.97 23.97
C LEU A 426 -15.42 8.91 22.93
N ASP A 427 -15.74 10.13 23.34
CA ASP A 427 -16.17 11.19 22.43
C ASP A 427 -15.02 11.71 21.55
N LYS A 428 -13.80 11.67 22.11
CA LYS A 428 -12.56 12.04 21.43
C LYS A 428 -11.38 11.29 22.03
N LEU A 429 -10.44 10.85 21.19
CA LEU A 429 -9.24 10.18 21.68
C LEU A 429 -8.17 11.18 22.16
N PRO A 430 -7.43 10.85 23.25
CA PRO A 430 -6.30 11.64 23.73
C PRO A 430 -5.27 11.88 22.64
N ARG A 431 -4.72 13.10 22.61
CA ARG A 431 -3.71 13.54 21.65
C ARG A 431 -2.37 13.76 22.33
N THR A 432 -1.30 13.68 21.56
CA THR A 432 0.03 14.12 22.00
C THR A 432 0.02 15.63 22.30
N LYS A 433 1.06 16.12 22.97
CA LYS A 433 1.29 17.58 23.15
C LYS A 433 1.27 18.36 21.82
N SER A 434 1.62 17.70 20.72
CA SER A 434 1.57 18.23 19.35
C SER A 434 0.22 18.06 18.64
N GLY A 435 -0.83 17.61 19.33
CA GLY A 435 -2.18 17.44 18.78
C GLY A 435 -2.40 16.18 17.92
N LYS A 436 -1.41 15.29 17.80
CA LYS A 436 -1.51 14.06 17.00
C LYS A 436 -2.18 12.92 17.77
N LEU A 437 -2.92 12.07 17.08
CA LEU A 437 -3.43 10.80 17.64
C LEU A 437 -2.41 9.69 17.36
N LYS A 438 -1.93 9.03 18.40
CA LYS A 438 -1.14 7.79 18.27
C LYS A 438 -2.07 6.60 18.16
N SER A 439 -1.74 5.61 17.32
CA SER A 439 -2.54 4.39 17.23
C SER A 439 -2.19 3.38 18.32
N ILE A 440 -1.06 3.57 19.02
CA ILE A 440 -0.77 2.98 20.34
C ILE A 440 -0.57 4.07 21.39
N ALA A 441 -1.23 3.93 22.53
CA ALA A 441 -0.99 4.72 23.74
C ALA A 441 -0.57 3.82 24.91
N LYS A 442 0.09 4.41 25.91
CA LYS A 442 0.47 3.82 27.19
C LYS A 442 -0.11 4.65 28.31
#